data_AF-Q3HP69-F1
#
_entry.id   AF-Q3HP69-F1
#
_cell.length_a   1.000
_cell.length_b   1.000
_cell.length_c   1.000
_cell.angle_alpha   90.00
_cell.angle_beta   90.00
_cell.angle_gamma   90.00
#
_symmetry.space_group_name_H-M   'P 1'
#
loop_
_entity.id
_entity.type
_entity.pdbx_description
1 polymer ?
#
loop_
_entity_poly.entity_id
_entity_poly.type
_entity_poly.pdbx_seq_one_letter_code
_entity_poly.pdbx_strand_id
1 'polypeptide(L)'
;AGLKDQVLAIKWVNQYISYFNGDVNNITVFGESAGGCSTHYMMCTEQTRGLFHKAIPMSGTLHNYWSNTPHADFAYRLAKLNGFEGENNDRQVLDYLRTVPAEQLVNHSLLTPEDRRNGLIYAFGPTVEPYVMADCVAPKPQLEMVRKAWSNKLPVMLGGTSFEGLFMYPALKANPKGMDSLPQDLLRLTPHEVRVLNTEQQNLESSKKMKQLYFGDATPSSKLIMNFMDYYSYRIFWHGFHRTLQ
;
A
#
# COMPACT_ATOMS: atom_id res chain seq x y z
N ALA A 1 -10.97 -8.84 -3.56
CA ALA A 1 -11.83 -9.52 -2.58
C ALA A 1 -11.93 -8.71 -1.29
N GLY A 2 -10.87 -8.58 -0.49
CA GLY A 2 -10.92 -7.88 0.82
C GLY A 2 -11.57 -6.49 0.84
N LEU A 3 -11.31 -5.64 -0.16
CA LEU A 3 -12.01 -4.34 -0.25
C LEU A 3 -13.52 -4.48 -0.53
N LYS A 4 -13.94 -5.50 -1.29
CA LYS A 4 -15.36 -5.80 -1.54
C LYS A 4 -16.05 -6.27 -0.25
N ASP A 5 -15.34 -7.00 0.59
CA ASP A 5 -15.85 -7.39 1.92
C ASP A 5 -16.10 -6.14 2.80
N GLN A 6 -15.19 -5.16 2.75
CA GLN A 6 -15.37 -3.88 3.45
C GLN A 6 -16.55 -3.06 2.89
N VAL A 7 -16.74 -3.04 1.56
CA VAL A 7 -17.94 -2.44 0.92
C VAL A 7 -19.21 -3.10 1.46
N LEU A 8 -19.24 -4.43 1.51
CA LEU A 8 -20.39 -5.18 2.01
C LEU A 8 -20.65 -4.87 3.50
N ALA A 9 -19.61 -4.79 4.32
CA ALA A 9 -19.72 -4.43 5.73
C ALA A 9 -20.28 -3.01 5.91
N ILE A 10 -19.83 -2.03 5.10
CA ILE A 10 -20.36 -0.67 5.15
C ILE A 10 -21.83 -0.63 4.72
N LYS A 11 -22.22 -1.39 3.69
CA LYS A 11 -23.63 -1.54 3.29
C LYS A 11 -24.47 -2.14 4.42
N TRP A 12 -23.94 -3.16 5.11
CA TRP A 12 -24.60 -3.77 6.25
C TRP A 12 -24.81 -2.76 7.39
N VAL A 13 -23.77 -2.00 7.76
CA VAL A 13 -23.89 -0.96 8.79
C VAL A 13 -24.92 0.09 8.37
N ASN A 14 -24.83 0.61 7.15
CA ASN A 14 -25.79 1.59 6.65
C ASN A 14 -27.24 1.07 6.70
N GLN A 15 -27.46 -0.20 6.36
CA GLN A 15 -28.79 -0.81 6.36
C GLN A 15 -29.34 -1.11 7.77
N TYR A 16 -28.48 -1.52 8.71
CA TYR A 16 -28.93 -2.14 9.96
C TYR A 16 -28.58 -1.36 11.23
N ILE A 17 -27.73 -0.34 11.18
CA ILE A 17 -27.24 0.30 12.42
C ILE A 17 -28.35 0.96 13.25
N SER A 18 -29.49 1.33 12.65
CA SER A 18 -30.66 1.86 13.35
C SER A 18 -31.28 0.86 14.34
N TYR A 19 -31.18 -0.45 14.08
CA TYR A 19 -31.60 -1.49 15.02
C TYR A 19 -30.69 -1.58 16.26
N PHE A 20 -29.52 -0.94 16.21
CA PHE A 20 -28.54 -0.87 17.30
C PHE A 20 -28.43 0.55 17.88
N ASN A 21 -29.46 1.39 17.68
CA ASN A 21 -29.51 2.80 18.10
C ASN A 21 -28.45 3.71 17.46
N GLY A 22 -27.82 3.30 16.36
CA GLY A 22 -26.96 4.19 15.59
C GLY A 22 -27.74 5.01 14.56
N ASP A 23 -27.18 6.15 14.19
CA ASP A 23 -27.75 7.03 13.18
C ASP A 23 -27.14 6.74 11.80
N VAL A 24 -27.98 6.22 10.89
CA VAL A 24 -27.61 5.94 9.50
C VAL A 24 -27.10 7.19 8.77
N ASN A 25 -27.57 8.39 9.16
CA ASN A 25 -27.18 9.66 8.55
C ASN A 25 -25.91 10.27 9.16
N ASN A 26 -25.24 9.55 10.08
CA ASN A 26 -24.07 10.05 10.79
C ASN A 26 -22.94 9.01 10.94
N ILE A 27 -22.77 8.16 9.93
CA ILE A 27 -21.70 7.15 9.90
C ILE A 27 -20.34 7.80 9.62
N THR A 28 -19.34 7.47 10.44
CA THR A 28 -17.92 7.81 10.24
C THR A 28 -17.12 6.54 9.97
N VAL A 29 -16.39 6.49 8.86
CA VAL A 29 -15.47 5.37 8.55
C VAL A 29 -14.05 5.78 8.91
N PHE A 30 -13.35 4.95 9.68
CA PHE A 30 -11.96 5.21 10.04
C PHE A 30 -11.15 3.92 10.00
N GLY A 31 -9.84 4.07 9.85
CA GLY A 31 -8.93 2.93 9.86
C GLY A 31 -7.48 3.39 9.90
N GLU A 32 -6.63 2.51 10.42
CA GLU A 32 -5.20 2.73 10.62
C GLU A 32 -4.36 1.93 9.63
N SER A 33 -3.26 2.51 9.14
CA SER A 33 -2.34 1.88 8.19
C SER A 33 -3.07 1.35 6.95
N ALA A 34 -3.06 0.04 6.69
CA ALA A 34 -3.82 -0.57 5.61
C ALA A 34 -5.33 -0.28 5.71
N GLY A 35 -5.86 -0.14 6.93
CA GLY A 35 -7.21 0.35 7.21
C GLY A 35 -7.41 1.82 6.83
N GLY A 36 -6.37 2.66 6.94
CA GLY A 36 -6.39 4.05 6.47
C GLY A 36 -6.45 4.13 4.95
N CYS A 37 -5.61 3.33 4.27
CA CYS A 37 -5.67 3.13 2.82
C CYS A 37 -7.05 2.62 2.40
N SER A 38 -7.59 1.61 3.09
CA SER A 38 -8.95 1.08 2.88
C SER A 38 -10.03 2.14 3.06
N THR A 39 -9.96 2.95 4.13
CA THR A 39 -10.90 4.06 4.37
C THR A 39 -10.87 5.03 3.18
N HIS A 40 -9.69 5.37 2.70
CA HIS A 40 -9.53 6.23 1.53
C HIS A 40 -10.01 5.53 0.24
N TYR A 41 -9.95 4.19 0.13
CA TYR A 41 -10.58 3.46 -0.98
C TYR A 41 -12.11 3.59 -0.94
N MET A 42 -12.70 3.47 0.25
CA MET A 42 -14.15 3.64 0.46
C MET A 42 -14.60 5.09 0.20
N MET A 43 -13.71 6.06 0.35
CA MET A 43 -13.94 7.44 -0.06
C MET A 43 -13.98 7.60 -1.59
N CYS A 44 -13.18 6.85 -2.32
CA CYS A 44 -13.05 7.02 -3.77
C CYS A 44 -13.95 6.11 -4.61
N THR A 45 -14.28 4.92 -4.14
CA THR A 45 -15.08 3.97 -4.91
C THR A 45 -16.56 4.39 -4.99
N GLU A 46 -17.18 4.17 -6.14
CA GLU A 46 -18.61 4.41 -6.34
C GLU A 46 -19.48 3.45 -5.53
N GLN A 47 -18.95 2.29 -5.14
CA GLN A 47 -19.66 1.24 -4.41
C GLN A 47 -20.16 1.66 -3.03
N THR A 48 -19.57 2.73 -2.47
CA THR A 48 -19.84 3.25 -1.13
C THR A 48 -20.38 4.68 -1.15
N ARG A 49 -20.71 5.21 -2.34
CA ARG A 49 -21.25 6.55 -2.48
C ARG A 49 -22.48 6.76 -1.59
N GLY A 50 -22.38 7.75 -0.71
CA GLY A 50 -23.48 8.13 0.19
C GLY A 50 -23.75 7.15 1.35
N LEU A 51 -22.91 6.14 1.56
CA LEU A 51 -23.10 5.18 2.66
C LEU A 51 -22.52 5.67 3.99
N PHE A 52 -21.65 6.67 3.97
CA PHE A 52 -21.06 7.30 5.15
C PHE A 52 -20.84 8.80 4.92
N HIS A 53 -20.58 9.51 6.02
CA HIS A 53 -20.70 10.96 6.09
C HIS A 53 -19.41 11.65 6.52
N LYS A 54 -18.48 10.92 7.14
CA LYS A 54 -17.17 11.41 7.59
C LYS A 54 -16.14 10.31 7.43
N ALA A 55 -14.87 10.69 7.27
CA ALA A 55 -13.78 9.73 7.18
C ALA A 55 -12.56 10.12 8.01
N ILE A 56 -11.87 9.14 8.57
CA ILE A 56 -10.60 9.34 9.28
C ILE A 56 -9.55 8.31 8.82
N PRO A 57 -8.86 8.54 7.68
CA PRO A 57 -7.69 7.78 7.29
C PRO A 57 -6.49 8.09 8.20
N MET A 58 -6.03 7.10 8.96
CA MET A 58 -4.93 7.24 9.92
C MET A 58 -3.71 6.48 9.42
N SER A 59 -2.55 7.13 9.33
CA SER A 59 -1.28 6.51 8.92
C SER A 59 -1.33 5.71 7.60
N GLY A 60 -2.25 6.05 6.69
CA GLY A 60 -2.36 5.43 5.38
C GLY A 60 -3.38 6.14 4.47
N THR A 61 -3.03 6.26 3.20
CA THR A 61 -3.81 6.91 2.13
C THR A 61 -3.60 6.19 0.80
N LEU A 62 -4.47 6.44 -0.19
CA LEU A 62 -4.31 5.92 -1.56
C LEU A 62 -3.03 6.39 -2.28
N HIS A 63 -2.36 7.43 -1.77
CA HIS A 63 -1.11 7.93 -2.35
C HIS A 63 0.14 7.30 -1.76
N ASN A 64 0.01 6.48 -0.72
CA ASN A 64 1.12 5.68 -0.23
C ASN A 64 1.40 4.55 -1.22
N TYR A 65 2.66 4.39 -1.64
CA TYR A 65 3.01 3.43 -2.70
C TYR A 65 2.63 1.97 -2.37
N TRP A 66 2.46 1.65 -1.08
CA TRP A 66 2.10 0.32 -0.59
C TRP A 66 0.59 0.11 -0.46
N SER A 67 -0.23 1.13 -0.77
CA SER A 67 -1.69 0.99 -0.85
C SER A 67 -2.14 0.21 -2.08
N ASN A 68 -1.22 -0.08 -3.00
CA ASN A 68 -1.45 -0.79 -4.26
C ASN A 68 -0.37 -1.83 -4.51
N THR A 69 -0.78 -2.99 -5.03
CA THR A 69 0.10 -4.01 -5.57
C THR A 69 0.02 -3.98 -7.10
N PRO A 70 1.16 -3.84 -7.81
CA PRO A 70 1.18 -3.89 -9.27
C PRO A 70 0.79 -5.28 -9.78
N HIS A 71 0.30 -5.36 -11.02
CA HIS A 71 0.10 -6.64 -11.69
C HIS A 71 1.46 -7.33 -11.87
N ALA A 72 1.58 -8.53 -11.32
CA ALA A 72 2.72 -9.42 -11.45
C ALA A 72 2.25 -10.87 -11.28
N ASP A 73 3.13 -11.82 -11.61
CA ASP A 73 2.84 -13.26 -11.58
C ASP A 73 2.74 -13.85 -10.16
N PHE A 74 2.28 -13.11 -9.15
CA PHE A 74 2.27 -13.58 -7.75
C PHE A 74 1.38 -14.81 -7.55
N ALA A 75 0.24 -14.90 -8.24
CA ALA A 75 -0.61 -16.09 -8.19
C ALA A 75 0.11 -17.31 -8.76
N TYR A 76 0.79 -17.17 -9.90
CA TYR A 76 1.59 -18.24 -10.49
C TYR A 76 2.78 -18.63 -9.60
N ARG A 77 3.52 -17.66 -9.06
CA ARG A 77 4.61 -17.91 -8.10
C ARG A 77 4.11 -18.65 -6.85
N LEU A 78 2.92 -18.31 -6.35
CA LEU A 78 2.30 -19.01 -5.23
C LEU A 78 1.92 -20.45 -5.60
N ALA A 79 1.39 -20.67 -6.80
CA ALA A 79 1.08 -22.01 -7.29
C ALA A 79 2.36 -22.86 -7.44
N LYS A 80 3.41 -22.31 -8.06
CA LYS A 80 4.72 -22.96 -8.18
C LYS A 80 5.32 -23.32 -6.82
N LEU A 81 5.23 -22.42 -5.84
CA LEU A 81 5.69 -22.66 -4.47
C LEU A 81 5.00 -23.86 -3.81
N ASN A 82 3.74 -24.12 -4.17
CA ASN A 82 2.93 -25.21 -3.61
C ASN A 82 2.96 -26.50 -4.46
N GLY A 83 3.77 -26.55 -5.52
CA GLY A 83 3.96 -27.77 -6.33
C GLY A 83 3.21 -27.80 -7.66
N PHE A 84 2.71 -26.66 -8.15
CA PHE A 84 2.13 -26.59 -9.49
C PHE A 84 3.21 -26.79 -10.57
N GLU A 85 2.97 -27.69 -11.52
CA GLU A 85 3.90 -27.98 -12.64
C GLU A 85 3.45 -27.42 -14.00
N GLY A 86 2.22 -26.88 -14.08
CA GLY A 86 1.68 -26.33 -15.32
C GLY A 86 2.25 -24.97 -15.72
N GLU A 87 1.79 -24.50 -16.88
CA GLU A 87 2.17 -23.21 -17.47
C GLU A 87 1.56 -22.02 -16.72
N ASN A 88 2.11 -20.82 -16.94
CA ASN A 88 1.55 -19.57 -16.41
C ASN A 88 0.24 -19.19 -17.15
N ASN A 89 -0.84 -19.91 -16.81
CA ASN A 89 -2.17 -19.70 -17.32
C ASN A 89 -3.14 -19.47 -16.16
N ASP A 90 -3.75 -18.29 -16.10
CA ASP A 90 -4.60 -17.86 -14.97
C ASP A 90 -5.66 -18.89 -14.55
N ARG A 91 -6.30 -19.56 -15.52
CA ARG A 91 -7.33 -20.56 -15.22
C ARG A 91 -6.74 -21.79 -14.54
N GLN A 92 -5.67 -22.37 -15.10
CA GLN A 92 -5.01 -23.54 -14.52
C GLN A 92 -4.42 -23.22 -13.15
N VAL A 93 -3.80 -22.05 -13.01
CA VAL A 93 -3.23 -21.56 -11.75
C VAL A 93 -4.31 -21.41 -10.69
N LEU A 94 -5.43 -20.77 -11.01
CA LEU A 94 -6.54 -20.58 -10.07
C LEU A 94 -7.18 -21.91 -9.67
N ASP A 95 -7.42 -22.80 -10.64
CA ASP A 95 -8.01 -24.11 -10.37
C ASP A 95 -7.11 -24.94 -9.46
N TYR A 96 -5.78 -24.88 -9.66
CA TYR A 96 -4.83 -25.51 -8.75
C TYR A 96 -4.84 -24.90 -7.34
N LEU A 97 -4.72 -23.56 -7.23
CA LEU A 97 -4.67 -22.87 -5.94
C LEU A 97 -5.91 -23.11 -5.08
N ARG A 98 -7.08 -23.35 -5.69
CA ARG A 98 -8.32 -23.71 -4.98
C ARG A 98 -8.27 -25.08 -4.28
N THR A 99 -7.36 -25.96 -4.70
CA THR A 99 -7.17 -27.28 -4.08
C THR A 99 -6.13 -27.26 -2.95
N VAL A 100 -5.30 -26.21 -2.89
CA VAL A 100 -4.26 -26.04 -1.87
C VAL A 100 -4.90 -25.59 -0.54
N PRO A 101 -4.53 -26.19 0.61
CA PRO A 101 -5.00 -25.76 1.92
C PRO A 101 -4.71 -24.27 2.18
N ALA A 102 -5.68 -23.56 2.76
CA ALA A 102 -5.57 -22.12 2.99
C ALA A 102 -4.34 -21.75 3.84
N GLU A 103 -3.96 -22.59 4.81
CA GLU A 103 -2.78 -22.38 5.65
C GLU A 103 -1.48 -22.32 4.83
N GLN A 104 -1.38 -23.10 3.75
CA GLN A 104 -0.23 -23.10 2.86
C GLN A 104 -0.25 -21.87 1.92
N LEU A 105 -1.45 -21.39 1.57
CA LEU A 105 -1.61 -20.19 0.76
C LEU A 105 -1.20 -18.92 1.52
N VAL A 106 -1.41 -18.85 2.84
CA VAL A 106 -1.07 -17.67 3.64
C VAL A 106 0.40 -17.64 4.08
N ASN A 107 1.04 -18.81 4.26
CA ASN A 107 2.41 -18.92 4.72
C ASN A 107 3.41 -18.96 3.55
N HIS A 108 3.65 -17.81 2.91
CA HIS A 108 4.52 -17.71 1.73
C HIS A 108 5.59 -16.61 1.85
N SER A 109 6.67 -16.72 1.07
CA SER A 109 7.63 -15.64 0.82
C SER A 109 7.90 -15.46 -0.67
N LEU A 110 6.98 -14.77 -1.36
CA LEU A 110 7.00 -14.64 -2.83
C LEU A 110 7.82 -13.46 -3.37
N LEU A 111 8.13 -12.47 -2.52
CA LEU A 111 8.84 -11.27 -2.93
C LEU A 111 10.33 -11.54 -3.13
N THR A 112 10.81 -11.32 -4.36
CA THR A 112 12.22 -11.41 -4.72
C THR A 112 13.03 -10.23 -4.15
N PRO A 113 14.37 -10.29 -4.14
CA PRO A 113 15.20 -9.15 -3.82
C PRO A 113 14.91 -7.92 -4.69
N GLU A 114 14.59 -8.13 -5.97
CA GLU A 114 14.23 -7.05 -6.90
C GLU A 114 12.88 -6.41 -6.56
N ASP A 115 11.86 -7.22 -6.24
CA ASP A 115 10.56 -6.73 -5.79
C ASP A 115 10.73 -5.81 -4.56
N ARG A 116 11.51 -6.26 -3.58
CA ARG A 116 11.83 -5.48 -2.37
C ARG A 116 12.63 -4.22 -2.68
N ARG A 117 13.59 -4.29 -3.60
CA ARG A 117 14.38 -3.13 -4.07
C ARG A 117 13.48 -2.08 -4.73
N ASN A 118 12.45 -2.52 -5.45
CA ASN A 118 11.44 -1.67 -6.07
C ASN A 118 10.34 -1.20 -5.10
N GLY A 119 10.45 -1.57 -3.83
CA GLY A 119 9.60 -1.06 -2.76
C GLY A 119 8.33 -1.88 -2.53
N LEU A 120 8.17 -3.07 -3.12
CA LEU A 120 7.04 -3.92 -2.79
C LEU A 120 7.17 -4.45 -1.36
N ILE A 121 6.11 -4.28 -0.57
CA ILE A 121 6.02 -4.76 0.82
C ILE A 121 5.16 -6.03 0.90
N TYR A 122 4.14 -6.14 0.04
CA TYR A 122 3.19 -7.25 0.00
C TYR A 122 3.05 -7.79 -1.42
N ALA A 123 2.97 -9.12 -1.55
CA ALA A 123 2.71 -9.80 -2.83
C ALA A 123 1.22 -9.73 -3.21
N PHE A 124 0.33 -9.60 -2.23
CA PHE A 124 -1.11 -9.48 -2.43
C PHE A 124 -1.64 -8.30 -1.63
N GLY A 125 -2.44 -7.47 -2.28
CA GLY A 125 -3.02 -6.25 -1.73
C GLY A 125 -4.06 -5.69 -2.71
N PRO A 126 -4.58 -4.48 -2.46
CA PRO A 126 -5.40 -3.79 -3.44
C PRO A 126 -4.69 -3.68 -4.78
N THR A 127 -5.40 -3.86 -5.88
CA THR A 127 -4.86 -3.71 -7.24
C THR A 127 -5.93 -3.08 -8.12
N VAL A 128 -5.52 -2.47 -9.23
CA VAL A 128 -6.47 -2.01 -10.25
C VAL A 128 -7.13 -3.24 -10.84
N GLU A 129 -8.46 -3.31 -10.83
CA GLU A 129 -9.17 -4.47 -11.37
C GLU A 129 -9.03 -4.51 -12.91
N PRO A 130 -8.66 -5.65 -13.50
CA PRO A 130 -8.40 -5.75 -14.95
C PRO A 130 -9.66 -5.62 -15.81
N TYR A 131 -10.84 -5.69 -15.20
CA TYR A 131 -12.14 -5.51 -15.83
C TYR A 131 -13.14 -4.91 -14.84
N VAL A 132 -14.10 -4.15 -15.35
CA VAL A 132 -15.12 -3.49 -14.53
C VAL A 132 -16.36 -4.37 -14.47
N MET A 133 -16.69 -4.84 -13.26
CA MET A 133 -17.90 -5.59 -12.94
C MET A 133 -18.77 -4.81 -11.95
N ALA A 134 -19.98 -5.30 -11.69
CA ALA A 134 -20.95 -4.64 -10.81
C ALA A 134 -20.43 -4.42 -9.37
N ASP A 135 -19.49 -5.24 -8.91
CA ASP A 135 -18.87 -5.17 -7.58
C ASP A 135 -17.46 -4.55 -7.59
N CYS A 136 -17.04 -3.97 -8.72
CA CYS A 136 -15.71 -3.38 -8.88
C CYS A 136 -15.51 -2.21 -7.92
N VAL A 137 -14.40 -2.24 -7.17
CA VAL A 137 -14.01 -1.24 -6.18
C VAL A 137 -12.94 -0.31 -6.74
N ALA A 138 -11.96 -0.84 -7.48
CA ALA A 138 -10.80 -0.11 -7.97
C ALA A 138 -10.68 -0.20 -9.51
N PRO A 139 -11.54 0.50 -10.27
CA PRO A 139 -11.59 0.36 -11.73
C PRO A 139 -10.43 1.05 -12.47
N LYS A 140 -9.64 1.88 -11.78
CA LYS A 140 -8.64 2.79 -12.37
C LYS A 140 -7.46 3.01 -11.41
N PRO A 141 -6.33 3.54 -11.90
CA PRO A 141 -5.24 3.97 -11.03
C PRO A 141 -5.71 4.93 -9.92
N GLN A 142 -5.10 4.82 -8.74
CA GLN A 142 -5.49 5.55 -7.51
C GLN A 142 -5.58 7.05 -7.74
N LEU A 143 -4.61 7.63 -8.46
CA LEU A 143 -4.57 9.06 -8.72
C LEU A 143 -5.81 9.55 -9.50
N GLU A 144 -6.34 8.73 -10.41
CA GLU A 144 -7.56 9.07 -11.15
C GLU A 144 -8.81 8.93 -10.28
N MET A 145 -8.84 7.91 -9.40
CA MET A 145 -9.95 7.70 -8.47
C MET A 145 -10.09 8.88 -7.49
N VAL A 146 -8.99 9.31 -6.88
CA VAL A 146 -8.97 10.40 -5.90
C VAL A 146 -9.46 11.73 -6.50
N ARG A 147 -9.02 12.06 -7.73
CA ARG A 147 -9.42 13.29 -8.43
C ARG A 147 -10.93 13.43 -8.64
N LYS A 148 -11.64 12.31 -8.80
CA LYS A 148 -13.08 12.27 -9.09
C LYS A 148 -13.90 11.71 -7.92
N ALA A 149 -13.28 11.53 -6.77
CA ALA A 149 -13.91 10.90 -5.62
C ALA A 149 -15.14 11.68 -5.18
N TRP A 150 -16.24 10.96 -4.97
CA TRP A 150 -17.50 11.52 -4.51
C TRP A 150 -17.38 12.15 -3.12
N SER A 151 -16.46 11.64 -2.31
CA SER A 151 -16.25 12.03 -0.93
C SER A 151 -15.41 13.30 -0.77
N ASN A 152 -14.91 13.93 -1.84
CA ASN A 152 -14.09 15.16 -1.74
C ASN A 152 -14.84 16.34 -1.10
N LYS A 153 -16.15 16.18 -0.85
CA LYS A 153 -17.02 17.13 -0.15
C LYS A 153 -17.34 16.73 1.30
N LEU A 154 -16.90 15.56 1.75
CA LEU A 154 -17.14 15.10 3.12
C LEU A 154 -16.13 15.72 4.10
N PRO A 155 -16.50 15.92 5.38
CA PRO A 155 -15.53 16.17 6.44
C PRO A 155 -14.55 14.99 6.58
N VAL A 156 -13.26 15.29 6.54
CA VAL A 156 -12.18 14.30 6.69
C VAL A 156 -11.19 14.78 7.73
N MET A 157 -10.72 13.87 8.59
CA MET A 157 -9.57 14.09 9.46
C MET A 157 -8.44 13.15 9.03
N LEU A 158 -7.31 13.73 8.64
CA LEU A 158 -6.11 12.99 8.22
C LEU A 158 -5.04 13.13 9.29
N GLY A 159 -4.30 12.07 9.60
CA GLY A 159 -3.22 12.14 10.57
C GLY A 159 -2.34 10.91 10.60
N GLY A 160 -1.19 11.06 11.26
CA GLY A 160 -0.22 10.01 11.53
C GLY A 160 0.61 10.35 12.77
N THR A 161 1.60 9.52 13.08
CA THR A 161 2.47 9.70 14.24
C THR A 161 3.72 10.53 13.89
N SER A 162 4.34 11.14 14.89
CA SER A 162 5.55 11.97 14.67
C SER A 162 6.78 11.17 14.24
N PHE A 163 6.77 9.83 14.37
CA PHE A 163 7.91 8.98 14.02
C PHE A 163 7.48 7.62 13.46
N GLU A 164 6.66 7.65 12.39
CA GLU A 164 6.07 6.46 11.77
C GLU A 164 7.10 5.39 11.35
N GLY A 165 8.28 5.82 10.89
CA GLY A 165 9.30 4.89 10.40
C GLY A 165 9.94 4.05 11.50
N LEU A 166 9.63 4.29 12.78
CA LEU A 166 9.89 3.33 13.87
C LEU A 166 9.26 1.96 13.57
N PHE A 167 8.18 1.92 12.80
CA PHE A 167 7.60 0.70 12.23
C PHE A 167 8.64 -0.20 11.53
N MET A 168 9.67 0.39 10.91
CA MET A 168 10.71 -0.34 10.20
C MET A 168 11.81 -0.90 11.12
N TYR A 169 11.80 -0.57 12.41
CA TYR A 169 12.86 -0.99 13.34
C TYR A 169 13.12 -2.50 13.35
N PRO A 170 12.11 -3.39 13.46
CA PRO A 170 12.35 -4.83 13.49
C PRO A 170 13.04 -5.32 12.21
N ALA A 171 12.60 -4.83 11.04
CA ALA A 171 13.17 -5.21 9.75
C ALA A 171 14.61 -4.70 9.57
N LEU A 172 14.88 -3.46 9.97
CA LEU A 172 16.22 -2.87 9.91
C LEU A 172 17.16 -3.57 10.89
N LYS A 173 16.70 -3.85 12.10
CA LYS A 173 17.50 -4.52 13.14
C LYS A 173 17.83 -5.97 12.75
N ALA A 174 16.91 -6.67 12.12
CA ALA A 174 17.12 -8.03 11.62
C ALA A 174 18.06 -8.08 10.40
N ASN A 175 18.18 -7.00 9.63
CA ASN A 175 18.99 -6.95 8.42
C ASN A 175 19.92 -5.70 8.35
N PRO A 176 20.94 -5.61 9.22
CA PRO A 176 21.88 -4.48 9.20
C PRO A 176 22.68 -4.40 7.90
N LYS A 177 22.99 -5.54 7.28
CA LYS A 177 23.66 -5.62 5.97
C LYS A 177 22.90 -4.85 4.88
N GLY A 178 21.57 -4.86 4.93
CA GLY A 178 20.74 -4.09 4.01
C GLY A 178 20.92 -2.57 4.12
N MET A 179 21.25 -2.07 5.32
CA MET A 179 21.60 -0.66 5.54
C MET A 179 23.05 -0.38 5.14
N ASP A 180 23.97 -1.27 5.50
CA ASP A 180 25.40 -1.13 5.19
C ASP A 180 25.70 -1.21 3.68
N SER A 181 24.79 -1.81 2.90
CA SER A 181 24.89 -1.89 1.43
C SER A 181 24.29 -0.69 0.69
N LEU A 182 23.70 0.29 1.40
CA LEU A 182 23.10 1.46 0.76
C LEU A 182 24.11 2.31 -0.02
N PRO A 183 25.36 2.53 0.44
CA PRO A 183 26.35 3.32 -0.30
C PRO A 183 26.68 2.76 -1.70
N GLN A 184 26.54 1.44 -1.90
CA GLN A 184 26.79 0.78 -3.17
C GLN A 184 25.61 0.92 -4.14
N ASP A 185 24.43 1.30 -3.66
CA ASP A 185 23.21 1.45 -4.46
C ASP A 185 22.31 2.55 -3.91
N LEU A 186 22.74 3.80 -4.09
CA LEU A 186 22.00 4.98 -3.65
C LEU A 186 20.63 5.12 -4.33
N LEU A 187 20.39 4.45 -5.46
CA LEU A 187 19.09 4.44 -6.13
C LEU A 187 17.97 3.87 -5.25
N ARG A 188 18.30 3.08 -4.22
CA ARG A 188 17.35 2.60 -3.21
C ARG A 188 16.74 3.71 -2.35
N LEU A 189 17.33 4.90 -2.32
CA LEU A 189 16.77 6.09 -1.69
C LEU A 189 15.69 6.79 -2.54
N THR A 190 15.64 6.50 -3.84
CA THR A 190 14.66 7.10 -4.75
C THR A 190 13.50 6.12 -4.97
N PRO A 191 12.24 6.53 -4.72
CA PRO A 191 11.07 5.69 -4.95
C PRO A 191 11.03 5.13 -6.37
N HIS A 192 10.56 3.88 -6.53
CA HIS A 192 10.53 3.21 -7.83
C HIS A 192 9.68 3.97 -8.87
N GLU A 193 8.54 4.54 -8.46
CA GLU A 193 7.68 5.38 -9.32
C GLU A 193 8.42 6.60 -9.88
N VAL A 194 9.37 7.17 -9.13
CA VAL A 194 10.21 8.27 -9.60
C VAL A 194 11.31 7.73 -10.52
N ARG A 195 11.89 6.57 -10.18
CA ARG A 195 12.97 5.97 -10.98
C ARG A 195 12.56 5.66 -12.41
N VAL A 196 11.36 5.12 -12.59
CA VAL A 196 10.87 4.73 -13.93
C VAL A 196 10.49 5.90 -14.82
N LEU A 197 10.31 7.10 -14.26
CA LEU A 197 9.92 8.31 -15.00
C LEU A 197 11.10 9.24 -15.34
N ASN A 198 12.30 8.93 -14.84
CA ASN A 198 13.46 9.80 -14.92
C ASN A 198 14.67 9.08 -15.52
N THR A 199 15.61 9.87 -16.05
CA THR A 199 16.89 9.35 -16.52
C THR A 199 17.75 8.87 -15.35
N GLU A 200 18.75 8.04 -15.64
CA GLU A 200 19.72 7.58 -14.63
C GLU A 200 20.40 8.75 -13.90
N GLN A 201 20.77 9.80 -14.64
CA GLN A 201 21.39 10.99 -14.06
C GLN A 201 20.45 11.71 -13.08
N GLN A 202 19.20 11.95 -13.47
CA GLN A 202 18.19 12.60 -12.61
C GLN A 202 17.90 11.78 -11.35
N ASN A 203 17.85 10.45 -11.50
CA ASN A 203 17.68 9.54 -10.37
C ASN A 203 18.86 9.58 -9.42
N LEU A 204 20.09 9.60 -9.94
CA LEU A 204 21.30 9.70 -9.12
C LEU A 204 21.37 11.04 -8.38
N GLU A 205 21.01 12.15 -9.04
CA GLU A 205 20.92 13.47 -8.42
C GLU A 205 19.88 13.50 -7.29
N SER A 206 18.70 12.91 -7.51
CA SER A 206 17.65 12.79 -6.50
C SER A 206 18.12 11.94 -5.31
N SER A 207 18.74 10.79 -5.57
CA SER A 207 19.32 9.93 -4.54
C SER A 207 20.41 10.63 -3.72
N LYS A 208 21.26 11.46 -4.34
CA LYS A 208 22.27 12.26 -3.64
C LYS A 208 21.63 13.31 -2.74
N LYS A 209 20.57 13.99 -3.19
CA LYS A 209 19.79 14.92 -2.37
C LYS A 209 19.17 14.21 -1.16
N MET A 210 18.58 13.03 -1.36
CA MET A 210 18.03 12.22 -0.26
C MET A 210 19.12 11.76 0.71
N LYS A 211 20.29 11.32 0.21
CA LYS A 211 21.43 10.99 1.06
C LYS A 211 21.84 12.19 1.91
N GLN A 212 22.02 13.36 1.31
CA GLN A 212 22.44 14.56 2.03
C GLN A 212 21.40 14.98 3.08
N LEU A 213 20.11 14.92 2.74
CA LEU A 213 19.03 15.34 3.63
C LEU A 213 18.97 14.48 4.90
N TYR A 214 19.03 13.14 4.76
CA TYR A 214 18.84 12.24 5.90
C TYR A 214 20.14 11.83 6.59
N PHE A 215 21.28 11.86 5.90
CA PHE A 215 22.56 11.36 6.45
C PHE A 215 23.66 12.43 6.51
N GLY A 216 23.43 13.63 5.96
CA GLY A 216 24.44 14.68 5.87
C GLY A 216 25.69 14.16 5.14
N ASP A 217 26.86 14.48 5.68
CA ASP A 217 28.14 14.01 5.12
C ASP A 217 28.48 12.57 5.52
N ALA A 218 27.80 12.00 6.52
CA ALA A 218 28.06 10.65 6.98
C ALA A 218 27.73 9.60 5.91
N THR A 219 28.50 8.51 5.92
CA THR A 219 28.22 7.33 5.08
C THR A 219 27.05 6.55 5.69
N PRO A 220 25.94 6.33 4.96
CA PRO A 220 24.82 5.53 5.47
C PRO A 220 25.27 4.13 5.89
N SER A 221 24.88 3.72 7.10
CA SER A 221 25.18 2.41 7.66
C SER A 221 24.20 2.07 8.77
N SER A 222 24.22 0.81 9.22
CA SER A 222 23.43 0.31 10.35
C SER A 222 23.64 1.08 11.66
N LYS A 223 24.75 1.82 11.80
CA LYS A 223 24.98 2.73 12.94
C LYS A 223 24.04 3.95 12.94
N LEU A 224 23.52 4.32 11.78
CA LEU A 224 22.61 5.45 11.56
C LEU A 224 21.15 4.98 11.45
N ILE A 225 20.76 3.93 12.17
CA ILE A 225 19.42 3.33 12.09
C ILE A 225 18.29 4.35 12.35
N MET A 226 18.52 5.34 13.22
CA MET A 226 17.55 6.43 13.47
C MET A 226 17.28 7.26 12.21
N ASN A 227 18.32 7.59 11.43
CA ASN A 227 18.19 8.33 10.17
C ASN A 227 17.42 7.53 9.11
N PHE A 228 17.61 6.19 9.09
CA PHE A 228 16.80 5.33 8.24
C PHE A 228 15.32 5.37 8.64
N MET A 229 15.00 5.29 9.94
CA MET A 229 13.62 5.37 10.42
C MET A 229 13.00 6.74 10.15
N ASP A 230 13.75 7.84 10.29
CA ASP A 230 13.26 9.17 9.89
C ASP A 230 12.94 9.22 8.39
N TYR A 231 13.86 8.76 7.54
CA TYR A 231 13.62 8.60 6.10
C TYR A 231 12.37 7.76 5.78
N TYR A 232 12.17 6.64 6.47
CA TYR A 232 10.99 5.79 6.26
C TYR A 232 9.70 6.44 6.75
N SER A 233 9.73 7.34 7.73
CA SER A 233 8.54 8.10 8.15
C SER A 233 7.95 8.88 6.99
N TYR A 234 8.80 9.54 6.20
CA TYR A 234 8.36 10.31 5.03
C TYR A 234 8.07 9.45 3.82
N ARG A 235 8.99 8.54 3.49
CA ARG A 235 8.86 7.69 2.31
C ARG A 235 7.61 6.80 2.38
N ILE A 236 7.36 6.17 3.53
CA ILE A 236 6.30 5.17 3.66
C ILE A 236 4.96 5.86 3.95
N PHE A 237 4.95 6.91 4.77
CA PHE A 237 3.71 7.47 5.31
C PHE A 237 3.48 8.94 4.89
N TRP A 238 4.29 9.88 5.38
CA TRP A 238 3.98 11.31 5.27
C TRP A 238 3.93 11.87 3.85
N HIS A 239 4.72 11.35 2.92
CA HIS A 239 4.67 11.80 1.52
C HIS A 239 3.31 11.47 0.87
N GLY A 240 2.69 10.33 1.21
CA GLY A 240 1.34 10.00 0.75
C GLY A 240 0.28 10.96 1.30
N PHE A 241 0.39 11.32 2.58
CA PHE A 241 -0.48 12.34 3.19
C PHE A 241 -0.31 13.71 2.53
N HIS A 242 0.93 14.15 2.31
CA HIS A 242 1.19 15.41 1.63
C HIS A 242 0.54 15.46 0.25
N ARG A 243 0.65 14.38 -0.53
CA ARG A 243 0.00 14.25 -1.85
C ARG A 243 -1.53 14.22 -1.76
N THR A 244 -2.09 13.70 -0.68
CA THR A 244 -3.55 13.65 -0.46
C THR A 244 -4.15 15.05 -0.24
N LEU A 245 -3.36 15.99 0.29
CA LEU A 245 -3.81 17.35 0.60
C LEU A 245 -3.76 18.31 -0.61
N GLN A 246 -3.14 17.91 -1.72
CA GLN A 246 -2.98 18.71 -2.95
C GLN A 246 -4.11 18.45 -3.95
#